data_AF-A0A927ZZ92-F1
#
_entry.id   AF-A0A927ZZ92-F1
#
_cell.length_a   1.000
_cell.length_b   1.000
_cell.length_c   1.000
_cell.angle_alpha   90.00
_cell.angle_beta   90.00
_cell.angle_gamma   90.00
#
_symmetry.space_group_name_H-M   'P 1'
#
loop_
_entity.id
_entity.type
_entity.pdbx_description
1 polymer ?
#
loop_
_entity_poly.entity_id
_entity_poly.type
_entity_poly.pdbx_seq_one_letter_code
_entity_poly.pdbx_strand_id
1 'polypeptide(L)'
;MLKIYNRNAITRQQRMNNAILFGVGAAIVCAIILWVVSNIIGVYMPVLFIPAAYLISWLIRRYGRGVQIQFSLLAVGLTARVIIVTDLLTFHNLQMILLLFTNGASGLWNIGYRAVALILAFQNARVM
;
A
#
# COMPACT_ATOMS: atom_id res chain seq x y z
N MET A 1 1.99 -31.86 -33.57
CA MET A 1 1.42 -31.37 -32.29
C MET A 1 1.18 -29.87 -32.39
N LEU A 2 -0.07 -29.45 -32.56
CA LEU A 2 -0.46 -28.05 -32.67
C LEU A 2 -0.26 -27.35 -31.31
N LYS A 3 0.79 -26.53 -31.20
CA LYS A 3 0.89 -25.53 -30.12
C LYS A 3 -0.15 -24.45 -30.44
N ILE A 4 -1.31 -24.53 -29.79
CA ILE A 4 -2.30 -23.45 -29.79
C ILE A 4 -1.62 -22.24 -29.12
N TYR A 5 -1.11 -21.32 -29.93
CA TYR A 5 -0.51 -20.08 -29.47
C TYR A 5 -1.65 -19.18 -28.97
N ASN A 6 -1.95 -19.30 -27.68
CA ASN A 6 -2.99 -18.52 -27.03
C ASN A 6 -2.54 -17.05 -26.95
N ARG A 7 -2.87 -16.23 -27.95
CA ARG A 7 -2.63 -14.77 -27.96
C ARG A 7 -3.26 -14.05 -26.76
N ASN A 8 -4.24 -14.67 -26.10
CA ASN A 8 -4.93 -14.13 -24.93
C ASN A 8 -4.28 -14.52 -23.59
N ALA A 9 -3.20 -15.33 -23.61
CA ALA A 9 -2.44 -15.61 -22.42
C ALA A 9 -1.56 -14.41 -22.08
N ILE A 10 -2.08 -13.50 -21.25
CA ILE A 10 -1.30 -12.38 -20.71
C ILE A 10 -0.01 -12.95 -20.11
N THR A 11 1.12 -12.55 -20.69
CA THR A 11 2.44 -13.00 -20.25
C THR A 11 2.65 -12.58 -18.80
N ARG A 12 3.45 -13.36 -18.06
CA ARG A 12 3.77 -13.06 -16.66
C ARG A 12 4.22 -11.61 -16.47
N GLN A 13 5.00 -11.10 -17.43
CA GLN A 13 5.50 -9.72 -17.42
C GLN A 13 4.39 -8.68 -17.59
N GLN A 14 3.44 -8.89 -18.50
CA GLN A 14 2.32 -7.95 -18.68
C GLN A 14 1.42 -7.87 -17.44
N ARG A 15 1.21 -8.99 -16.73
CA ARG A 15 0.45 -8.96 -15.45
C ARG A 15 1.16 -8.14 -14.39
N MET A 16 2.48 -8.29 -14.29
CA MET A 16 3.29 -7.54 -13.34
C MET A 16 3.30 -6.05 -13.67
N ASN A 17 3.50 -5.68 -14.95
CA ASN A 17 3.46 -4.29 -15.40
C ASN A 17 2.10 -3.64 -15.12
N ASN A 18 1.01 -4.33 -15.39
CA ASN A 18 -0.33 -3.80 -15.08
C ASN A 18 -0.50 -3.59 -13.57
N ALA A 19 -0.11 -4.56 -12.75
CA ALA A 19 -0.18 -4.43 -11.29
C ALA A 19 0.69 -3.28 -10.75
N ILE A 20 1.89 -3.08 -11.31
CA ILE A 20 2.74 -1.92 -10.98
C ILE A 20 2.02 -0.63 -11.31
N LEU A 21 1.49 -0.50 -12.54
CA LEU A 21 0.91 0.75 -13.02
C LEU A 21 -0.34 1.15 -12.22
N PHE A 22 -1.26 0.20 -11.99
CA PHE A 22 -2.43 0.44 -11.16
C PHE A 22 -2.08 0.60 -9.68
N GLY A 23 -1.12 -0.17 -9.16
CA GLY A 23 -0.68 -0.09 -7.77
C GLY A 23 0.00 1.25 -7.44
N VAL A 24 0.87 1.75 -8.33
CA VAL A 24 1.52 3.05 -8.19
C VAL A 24 0.49 4.18 -8.25
N GLY A 25 -0.43 4.12 -9.22
CA GLY A 25 -1.53 5.10 -9.32
C GLY A 25 -2.38 5.13 -8.04
N ALA A 26 -2.76 3.96 -7.54
CA ALA A 26 -3.51 3.83 -6.28
C ALA A 26 -2.75 4.39 -5.08
N ALA A 27 -1.45 4.08 -4.98
CA ALA A 27 -0.60 4.56 -3.90
C ALA A 27 -0.53 6.09 -3.88
N ILE A 28 -0.35 6.74 -5.03
CA ILE A 28 -0.33 8.20 -5.14
C ILE A 28 -1.67 8.78 -4.69
N VAL A 29 -2.79 8.25 -5.21
CA VAL A 29 -4.13 8.72 -4.86
C VAL A 29 -4.41 8.53 -3.37
N CYS A 30 -4.06 7.38 -2.80
CA CYS A 30 -4.21 7.14 -1.36
C CYS A 30 -3.38 8.10 -0.51
N ALA A 31 -2.11 8.36 -0.88
CA ALA A 31 -1.26 9.30 -0.13
C ALA A 31 -1.85 10.72 -0.12
N ILE A 32 -2.35 11.18 -1.27
CA ILE A 32 -2.99 12.50 -1.38
C ILE A 32 -4.27 12.55 -0.54
N ILE A 33 -5.14 11.54 -0.65
CA ILE A 33 -6.39 11.48 0.13
C ILE A 33 -6.10 11.48 1.62
N LEU A 34 -5.17 10.65 2.09
CA LEU A 34 -4.80 10.56 3.51
C LEU A 34 -4.22 11.86 4.04
N TRP A 35 -3.36 12.53 3.25
CA TRP A 35 -2.84 13.84 3.60
C TRP A 35 -3.96 14.88 3.69
N VAL A 36 -4.83 14.99 2.68
CA VAL A 36 -5.97 15.92 2.70
C VAL A 36 -6.88 15.66 3.90
N VAL A 37 -7.24 14.41 4.15
CA VAL A 37 -8.11 14.01 5.28
C VAL A 37 -7.47 14.41 6.62
N SER A 38 -6.16 14.16 6.78
CA SER A 38 -5.45 14.52 8.02
C SER A 38 -5.42 16.03 8.24
N ASN A 39 -5.29 16.83 7.18
CA ASN A 39 -5.31 18.29 7.27
C ASN A 39 -6.71 18.86 7.51
N ILE A 40 -7.76 18.29 6.89
CA ILE A 40 -9.15 18.76 7.08
C ILE A 40 -9.67 18.44 8.47
N ILE A 41 -9.44 17.21 8.95
CA ILE A 41 -9.91 16.77 10.27
C ILE A 41 -9.04 17.37 11.38
N GLY A 42 -7.81 17.81 11.06
CA GLY A 42 -6.85 18.34 12.04
C GLY A 42 -6.31 17.28 13.00
N VAL A 43 -6.57 16.00 12.75
CA VAL A 43 -6.14 14.87 13.57
C VAL A 43 -5.45 13.85 12.69
N TYR A 44 -4.23 13.47 13.09
CA TYR A 44 -3.47 12.41 12.44
C TYR A 44 -4.00 11.03 12.88
N MET A 45 -4.56 10.27 11.94
CA MET A 45 -5.18 8.97 12.21
C MET A 45 -4.43 7.82 11.53
N PRO A 46 -3.49 7.13 12.22
CA PRO A 46 -2.72 6.03 11.62
C PRO A 46 -3.58 4.82 11.24
N VAL A 47 -4.79 4.71 11.80
CA VAL A 47 -5.80 3.71 11.43
C VAL A 47 -6.16 3.77 9.95
N LEU A 48 -6.11 4.96 9.32
CA LEU A 48 -6.48 5.14 7.91
C LEU A 48 -5.49 4.48 6.93
N PHE A 49 -4.31 4.05 7.39
CA PHE A 49 -3.41 3.25 6.56
C PHE A 49 -3.96 1.84 6.28
N ILE A 50 -4.81 1.31 7.15
CA ILE A 50 -5.44 -0.01 6.98
C ILE A 50 -6.31 -0.06 5.70
N PRO A 51 -7.33 0.81 5.52
CA PRO A 51 -8.13 0.79 4.30
C PRO A 51 -7.30 1.13 3.06
N ALA A 52 -6.29 2.00 3.16
CA ALA A 52 -5.39 2.30 2.03
C ALA A 52 -4.59 1.05 1.61
N ALA A 53 -4.00 0.33 2.56
CA ALA A 53 -3.29 -0.92 2.31
C ALA A 53 -4.19 -1.99 1.68
N TYR A 54 -5.43 -2.10 2.15
CA TYR A 54 -6.43 -2.99 1.57
C TYR A 54 -6.76 -2.61 0.13
N LEU A 55 -6.98 -1.33 -0.16
CA LEU A 55 -7.32 -0.84 -1.49
C LEU A 55 -6.18 -1.09 -2.50
N ILE A 56 -4.94 -0.78 -2.09
CA ILE A 56 -3.74 -1.02 -2.90
C ILE A 56 -3.57 -2.51 -3.21
N SER A 57 -3.62 -3.35 -2.18
CA SER A 57 -3.47 -4.81 -2.34
C SER A 57 -4.61 -5.43 -3.16
N TRP A 58 -5.84 -4.95 -3.00
CA TRP A 58 -6.99 -5.36 -3.79
C TRP A 58 -6.82 -5.00 -5.29
N LEU A 59 -6.37 -3.78 -5.60
CA LEU A 59 -6.08 -3.37 -6.98
C LEU A 59 -4.98 -4.21 -7.61
N ILE A 60 -3.88 -4.44 -6.89
CA ILE A 60 -2.77 -5.29 -7.33
C ILE A 60 -3.27 -6.71 -7.62
N ARG A 61 -4.09 -7.27 -6.73
CA ARG A 61 -4.69 -8.60 -6.91
C ARG A 61 -5.62 -8.63 -8.13
N ARG A 62 -6.47 -7.61 -8.30
CA ARG A 62 -7.47 -7.53 -9.38
C ARG A 62 -6.81 -7.45 -10.76
N TYR A 63 -5.77 -6.63 -10.91
CA TYR A 63 -5.11 -6.39 -12.21
C TYR A 63 -3.93 -7.34 -12.47
N GLY A 64 -3.21 -7.76 -11.43
CA GLY A 64 -2.09 -8.71 -11.55
C GLY A 64 -2.50 -10.18 -11.53
N ARG A 65 -3.73 -10.49 -11.12
CA ARG A 65 -4.23 -11.85 -10.85
C ARG A 65 -3.40 -12.62 -9.81
N GLY A 66 -2.64 -11.93 -8.96
CA GLY A 66 -2.33 -12.29 -7.57
C GLY A 66 -1.76 -13.67 -7.21
N VAL A 67 -1.23 -14.48 -8.13
CA VAL A 67 -0.79 -15.85 -7.76
C VAL A 67 0.60 -15.87 -7.10
N GLN A 68 1.45 -14.88 -7.37
CA GLN A 68 2.89 -14.98 -7.06
C GLN A 68 3.33 -14.13 -5.87
N ILE A 69 4.44 -14.55 -5.26
CA ILE A 69 5.04 -13.89 -4.09
C ILE A 69 5.36 -12.40 -4.34
N GLN A 70 5.78 -12.12 -5.57
CA GLN A 70 6.18 -10.81 -6.06
C GLN A 70 5.06 -9.76 -5.94
N PHE A 71 3.79 -10.13 -6.08
CA PHE A 71 2.66 -9.18 -5.96
C PHE A 71 2.46 -8.70 -4.52
N SER A 72 2.70 -9.55 -3.52
CA SER A 72 2.64 -9.09 -2.12
C SER A 72 3.82 -8.21 -1.74
N LEU A 73 5.02 -8.52 -2.21
CA LEU A 73 6.18 -7.65 -1.98
C LEU A 73 5.94 -6.28 -2.60
N LEU A 74 5.33 -6.23 -3.79
CA LEU A 74 4.92 -5.00 -4.43
C LEU A 74 3.87 -4.24 -3.61
N ALA A 75 2.84 -4.92 -3.12
CA ALA A 75 1.80 -4.30 -2.29
C ALA A 75 2.37 -3.72 -0.98
N VAL A 76 3.24 -4.48 -0.30
CA VAL A 76 3.94 -4.02 0.90
C VAL A 76 4.81 -2.80 0.59
N GLY A 77 5.60 -2.87 -0.48
CA GLY A 77 6.48 -1.78 -0.88
C GLY A 77 5.72 -0.49 -1.22
N LEU A 78 4.60 -0.59 -1.92
CA LEU A 78 3.74 0.55 -2.24
C LEU A 78 3.06 1.11 -0.99
N THR A 79 2.53 0.24 -0.13
CA THR A 79 1.91 0.66 1.14
C THR A 79 2.92 1.36 2.05
N ALA A 80 4.13 0.82 2.18
CA ALA A 80 5.20 1.46 2.93
C ALA A 80 5.55 2.85 2.36
N ARG A 81 5.61 2.99 1.02
CA ARG A 81 5.80 4.30 0.39
C ARG A 81 4.67 5.27 0.70
N VAL A 82 3.41 4.83 0.67
CA VAL A 82 2.26 5.69 1.04
C VAL A 82 2.40 6.20 2.47
N ILE A 83 2.74 5.32 3.41
CA ILE A 83 2.94 5.68 4.82
C ILE A 83 4.02 6.77 4.93
N ILE A 84 5.21 6.52 4.36
CA ILE A 84 6.34 7.45 4.43
C ILE A 84 6.01 8.80 3.79
N VAL A 85 5.40 8.80 2.60
CA VAL A 85 5.05 10.04 1.90
C VAL A 85 3.99 10.82 2.66
N THR A 86 2.98 10.14 3.22
CA THR A 86 1.92 10.79 4.01
C THR A 86 2.49 11.42 5.28
N ASP A 87 3.41 10.73 5.97
CA ASP A 87 4.09 11.27 7.15
C ASP A 87 4.88 12.53 6.83
N LEU A 88 5.67 12.51 5.74
CA LEU A 88 6.48 13.64 5.32
C LEU A 88 5.63 14.85 4.89
N LEU A 89 4.50 14.60 4.22
CA LEU A 89 3.59 15.67 3.80
C LEU A 89 2.79 16.27 4.97
N THR A 90 2.48 15.46 5.98
CA THR A 90 1.71 15.91 7.15
C THR A 90 2.62 16.59 8.16
N PHE A 91 3.82 16.06 8.39
CA PHE A 91 4.78 16.56 9.35
C PHE A 91 6.04 17.04 8.65
N HIS A 92 6.21 18.36 8.58
CA HIS A 92 7.40 18.98 7.97
C HIS A 92 8.63 18.91 8.90
N ASN A 93 8.43 18.61 10.20
CA ASN A 93 9.49 18.55 11.21
C ASN A 93 9.86 17.10 11.54
N LEU A 94 11.15 16.76 11.42
CA LEU A 94 11.68 15.43 11.76
C LEU A 94 11.41 15.01 13.21
N GLN A 95 11.41 15.95 14.15
CA GLN A 95 11.08 15.67 15.55
C GLN A 95 9.63 15.19 15.73
N MET A 96 8.68 15.78 15.00
CA MET A 96 7.28 15.36 15.02
C MET A 96 7.13 13.93 14.47
N ILE A 97 7.86 13.60 13.41
CA ILE A 97 7.89 12.24 12.84
C ILE A 97 8.45 11.26 13.87
N LEU A 98 9.55 11.61 14.55
CA LEU A 98 10.17 10.73 15.54
C LEU A 98 9.23 10.44 16.72
N LEU A 99 8.46 11.44 17.16
CA LEU A 99 7.44 11.31 18.20
C LEU A 99 6.34 10.30 17.82
N LEU A 100 6.04 10.10 16.53
CA LEU A 100 5.10 9.06 16.10
C LEU A 100 5.57 7.65 16.49
N PHE A 101 6.87 7.46 16.72
CA PHE A 101 7.48 6.17 17.06
C PHE A 101 7.90 6.08 18.53
N THR A 102 8.25 7.20 19.17
CA THR A 102 8.83 7.21 20.52
C THR A 102 7.87 7.63 21.63
N ASN A 103 6.66 8.13 21.30
CA ASN A 103 5.73 8.68 22.28
C ASN A 103 4.93 7.59 23.03
N GLY A 104 5.63 6.76 23.80
CA GLY A 104 5.06 5.78 24.73
C GLY A 104 3.94 4.92 24.13
N ALA A 105 2.78 4.90 24.81
CA ALA A 105 1.62 4.12 24.37
C ALA A 105 1.09 4.57 22.99
N SER A 106 1.02 5.88 22.72
CA SER A 106 0.57 6.42 21.43
C SER A 106 1.50 6.03 20.28
N GLY A 107 2.81 6.01 20.52
CA GLY A 107 3.80 5.53 19.57
C GLY A 107 3.63 4.05 19.24
N LEU A 108 3.39 3.22 20.25
CA LEU A 108 3.10 1.78 20.07
C LEU A 108 1.85 1.55 19.22
N TRP A 109 0.77 2.30 19.46
CA TRP A 109 -0.43 2.21 18.62
C TRP A 109 -0.14 2.59 17.16
N ASN A 110 0.64 3.64 16.93
CA ASN A 110 1.00 4.10 15.60
C ASN A 110 1.80 3.03 14.84
N ILE A 111 2.79 2.43 15.49
CA ILE A 111 3.57 1.31 14.94
C ILE A 111 2.67 0.09 14.69
N GLY A 112 1.78 -0.22 15.63
CA GLY A 112 0.83 -1.33 15.52
C GLY A 112 -0.06 -1.21 14.28
N TYR A 113 -0.70 -0.05 14.08
CA TYR A 113 -1.55 0.17 12.90
C TYR A 113 -0.77 0.10 11.58
N ARG A 114 0.47 0.61 11.55
CA ARG A 114 1.34 0.50 10.36
C ARG A 114 1.74 -0.95 10.08
N ALA A 115 2.09 -1.71 11.11
CA ALA A 115 2.42 -3.12 10.98
C ALA A 115 1.22 -3.92 10.46
N VAL A 116 0.03 -3.68 11.02
CA VAL A 116 -1.22 -4.29 10.56
C VAL A 116 -1.51 -3.94 9.10
N ALA A 117 -1.34 -2.68 8.71
CA ALA A 117 -1.52 -2.25 7.32
C ALA A 117 -0.55 -3.00 6.36
N LEU A 118 0.72 -3.15 6.72
CA LEU A 118 1.70 -3.88 5.91
C LEU A 118 1.40 -5.38 5.83
N ILE A 119 1.00 -6.00 6.95
CA ILE A 119 0.61 -7.42 6.99
C ILE A 119 -0.63 -7.65 6.11
N LEU A 120 -1.64 -6.77 6.20
CA LEU A 120 -2.83 -6.83 5.38
C LEU A 120 -2.52 -6.63 3.89
N ALA A 121 -1.61 -5.70 3.56
CA ALA A 121 -1.15 -5.53 2.19
C ALA A 121 -0.49 -6.81 1.65
N PHE A 122 0.31 -7.48 2.47
CA PHE A 122 0.97 -8.72 2.08
C PHE A 122 -0.03 -9.86 1.84
N GLN A 123 -0.98 -10.05 2.77
CA GLN A 123 -1.94 -11.15 2.73
C GLN A 123 -2.99 -10.97 1.62
N ASN A 124 -3.55 -9.77 1.49
CA ASN A 124 -4.66 -9.52 0.55
C ASN A 124 -4.22 -9.38 -0.90
N ALA A 125 -2.93 -9.15 -1.17
CA ALA A 125 -2.41 -9.04 -2.52
C ALA A 125 -2.35 -10.38 -3.28
N ARG A 126 -2.54 -11.51 -2.58
CA ARG A 126 -2.55 -12.84 -3.19
C ARG A 126 -3.93 -13.48 -3.17
N VAL A 127 -4.18 -14.30 -4.18
CA VAL A 127 -5.20 -15.34 -4.11
C VAL A 127 -4.51 -16.53 -3.45
N MET A 128 -4.80 -16.78 -2.17
CA MET A 128 -4.51 -18.08 -1.56
C MET A 128 -5.51 -19.11 -2.07
#